data_AF-A0A2D6MKD2-F1
#
_entry.id   AF-A0A2D6MKD2-F1
#
_cell.length_a   1.000
_cell.length_b   1.000
_cell.length_c   1.000
_cell.angle_alpha   90.00
_cell.angle_beta   90.00
_cell.angle_gamma   90.00
#
_symmetry.space_group_name_H-M   'P 1'
#
loop_
_entity.id
_entity.type
_entity.pdbx_description
1 polymer ?
#
loop_
_entity_poly.entity_id
_entity_poly.type
_entity_poly.pdbx_seq_one_letter_code
_entity_poly.pdbx_strand_id
1 'polypeptide(L)'
;MLKVYKSKRDFKKTSEPSGSLRKAKSKQPMFVVQKHQARALHYDFRLEVSGVLKSWAVPKGPSKNSKDKRLAVMTEDHPLEYGKFEGEIPKGEYGAGKVKIWDSGTYENLSKKKDGKDMSMESAIKEGEVEVKLSGKKLKGGYALVRTKFRGEKKNWLLIKMKK
;
A
#
# COMPACT_ATOMS: atom_id res chain seq x y z
N MET A 1 10.68 -1.33 11.56
CA MET A 1 9.72 -1.41 10.44
C MET A 1 10.35 -2.02 9.18
N LEU A 2 11.47 -1.51 8.65
CA LEU A 2 12.06 -2.02 7.39
C LEU A 2 12.95 -3.27 7.49
N LYS A 3 13.01 -3.97 8.64
CA LYS A 3 13.93 -5.11 8.83
C LYS A 3 13.67 -6.23 7.81
N VAL A 4 12.40 -6.60 7.62
CA VAL A 4 12.02 -7.67 6.69
C VAL A 4 12.22 -7.26 5.24
N TYR A 5 11.97 -5.99 4.90
CA TYR A 5 12.26 -5.45 3.57
C TYR A 5 13.75 -5.57 3.25
N LYS A 6 14.63 -5.08 4.14
CA LYS A 6 16.08 -5.12 3.96
C LYS A 6 16.62 -6.55 3.88
N SER A 7 16.07 -7.49 4.65
CA SER A 7 16.52 -8.90 4.62
C SER A 7 16.12 -9.63 3.34
N LYS A 8 15.15 -9.13 2.58
CA LYS A 8 14.65 -9.75 1.34
C LYS A 8 15.27 -9.12 0.07
N ARG A 9 16.28 -8.26 0.21
CA ARG A 9 16.84 -7.48 -0.90
C ARG A 9 18.35 -7.61 -0.95
N ASP A 10 18.88 -7.91 -2.13
CA ASP A 10 20.29 -7.74 -2.42
C ASP A 10 20.50 -6.41 -3.16
N PHE A 11 20.82 -5.35 -2.41
CA PHE A 11 21.02 -4.00 -2.96
C PHE A 11 22.26 -3.87 -3.87
N LYS A 12 23.08 -4.92 -4.01
CA LYS A 12 24.12 -4.97 -5.04
C LYS A 12 23.57 -5.40 -6.40
N LYS A 13 22.38 -6.01 -6.43
CA LYS A 13 21.73 -6.54 -7.63
C LYS A 13 20.51 -5.72 -8.04
N THR A 14 19.71 -5.30 -7.08
CA THR A 14 18.50 -4.51 -7.34
C THR A 14 18.77 -3.01 -7.32
N SER A 15 18.11 -2.26 -8.20
CA SER A 15 18.07 -0.79 -8.16
C SER A 15 17.03 -0.25 -7.17
N GLU A 16 16.40 -1.11 -6.37
CA GLU A 16 15.45 -0.71 -5.34
C GLU A 16 16.14 0.09 -4.22
N PRO A 17 15.47 1.12 -3.65
CA PRO A 17 16.06 1.94 -2.61
C PRO A 17 16.29 1.15 -1.32
N SER A 18 17.46 1.34 -0.71
CA SER A 18 17.81 0.73 0.57
C SER A 18 17.05 1.31 1.77
N GLY A 19 16.44 2.49 1.59
CA GLY A 19 15.63 3.15 2.60
C GLY A 19 16.46 4.00 3.55
N SER A 20 16.45 5.31 3.32
CA SER A 20 16.91 6.30 4.30
C SER A 20 15.80 6.60 5.33
N LEU A 21 16.16 6.75 6.61
CA LEU A 21 15.22 7.16 7.69
C LEU A 21 14.89 8.66 7.60
N ARG A 22 14.63 9.19 6.40
CA ARG A 22 14.24 10.60 6.26
C ARG A 22 12.81 10.76 6.80
N LYS A 23 12.67 11.68 7.76
CA LYS A 23 11.35 12.12 8.26
C LYS A 23 10.53 12.66 7.09
N ALA A 24 9.25 12.28 7.04
CA ALA A 24 8.29 12.82 6.10
C ALA A 24 8.28 14.37 6.17
N LYS A 25 8.52 15.03 5.04
CA LYS A 25 8.52 16.50 4.93
C LYS A 25 7.14 17.09 4.62
N SER A 26 6.15 16.26 4.27
CA SER A 26 4.84 16.69 3.78
C SER A 26 3.81 16.81 4.91
N LYS A 27 2.94 17.84 4.85
CA LYS A 27 1.79 18.00 5.76
C LYS A 27 0.70 16.92 5.55
N GLN A 28 0.65 16.29 4.38
CA GLN A 28 -0.30 15.22 4.07
C GLN A 28 0.45 13.94 3.67
N PRO A 29 0.05 12.77 4.19
CA PRO A 29 0.70 11.51 3.85
C PRO A 29 0.39 11.11 2.40
N MET A 30 1.35 10.46 1.74
CA MET A 30 1.20 10.02 0.36
C MET A 30 0.57 8.63 0.23
N PHE A 31 -0.02 8.38 -0.93
CA PHE A 31 -0.29 7.02 -1.41
C PHE A 31 0.34 6.80 -2.78
N VAL A 32 0.60 5.53 -3.08
CA VAL A 32 1.07 5.11 -4.40
C VAL A 32 0.45 3.77 -4.77
N VAL A 33 0.18 3.60 -6.05
CA VAL A 33 -0.18 2.33 -6.65
C VAL A 33 0.83 2.01 -7.73
N GLN A 34 1.59 0.94 -7.55
CA GLN A 34 2.55 0.45 -8.54
C GLN A 34 1.95 -0.73 -9.30
N LYS A 35 1.98 -0.69 -10.64
CA LYS A 35 1.71 -1.86 -11.47
C LYS A 35 2.96 -2.71 -11.50
N HIS A 36 2.83 -3.97 -11.09
CA HIS A 36 3.94 -4.89 -10.97
C HIS A 36 3.72 -6.11 -11.89
N GLN A 37 4.51 -6.19 -12.95
CA GLN A 37 4.57 -7.31 -13.87
C GLN A 37 5.62 -8.33 -13.39
N ALA A 38 5.30 -9.03 -12.31
CA ALA A 38 6.06 -10.18 -11.83
C ALA A 38 5.59 -11.47 -12.54
N ARG A 39 5.71 -12.64 -11.88
CA ARG A 39 5.13 -13.91 -12.38
C ARG A 39 3.65 -13.79 -12.74
N ALA A 40 2.91 -13.03 -11.93
CA ALA A 40 1.53 -12.63 -12.20
C ALA A 40 1.44 -11.10 -12.11
N LEU A 41 0.67 -10.51 -13.03
CA LEU A 41 0.35 -9.10 -12.97
C LEU A 41 -0.45 -8.80 -11.70
N HIS A 42 0.01 -7.84 -10.91
CA HIS A 42 -0.71 -7.31 -9.76
C HIS A 42 -0.40 -5.82 -9.57
N TYR A 43 -1.07 -5.21 -8.60
CA TYR A 43 -0.88 -3.82 -8.25
C TYR A 43 -0.53 -3.70 -6.77
N ASP A 44 0.60 -3.09 -6.44
CA ASP A 44 0.97 -2.81 -5.08
C ASP A 44 0.36 -1.48 -4.64
N PHE A 45 -0.64 -1.54 -3.76
CA PHE A 45 -1.28 -0.39 -3.14
C PHE A 45 -0.57 -0.05 -1.84
N ARG A 46 -0.13 1.20 -1.67
CA ARG A 46 0.67 1.59 -0.51
C ARG A 46 0.21 2.93 0.08
N LEU A 47 0.24 3.01 1.42
CA LEU A 47 -0.06 4.20 2.21
C LEU A 47 1.14 4.55 3.08
N GLU A 48 1.54 5.82 3.08
CA GLU A 48 2.53 6.35 4.01
C GLU A 48 1.97 6.40 5.44
N VAL A 49 2.55 5.62 6.36
CA VAL A 49 2.15 5.57 7.77
C VAL A 49 3.40 5.51 8.62
N SER A 50 3.56 6.43 9.57
CA SER A 50 4.71 6.47 10.49
C SER A 50 6.09 6.35 9.80
N GLY A 51 6.26 7.00 8.65
CA GLY A 51 7.55 7.02 7.93
C GLY A 51 7.88 5.77 7.12
N VAL A 52 6.92 4.87 6.89
CA VAL A 52 7.05 3.74 5.97
C VAL A 52 5.82 3.61 5.08
N LEU A 53 5.93 2.84 4.01
CA LEU A 53 4.83 2.48 3.12
C LEU A 53 4.21 1.16 3.58
N LYS A 54 3.05 1.25 4.25
CA LYS A 54 2.17 0.09 4.51
C LYS A 54 1.61 -0.38 3.18
N SER A 55 1.77 -1.66 2.88
CA SER A 55 1.66 -2.16 1.50
C SER A 55 0.74 -3.37 1.40
N TRP A 56 -0.02 -3.42 0.30
CA TRP A 56 -0.89 -4.53 -0.06
C TRP A 56 -0.76 -4.85 -1.55
N ALA A 57 -0.56 -6.12 -1.88
CA ALA A 57 -0.67 -6.61 -3.25
C ALA A 57 -2.14 -6.84 -3.62
N VAL A 58 -2.60 -6.20 -4.69
CA VAL A 58 -3.97 -6.24 -5.20
C VAL A 58 -3.96 -6.89 -6.59
N PRO A 59 -4.21 -8.22 -6.71
CA PRO A 59 -4.03 -8.95 -7.96
C PRO A 59 -4.80 -8.36 -9.14
N LYS A 60 -6.07 -7.97 -8.91
CA LYS A 60 -6.93 -7.38 -9.94
C LYS A 60 -6.93 -5.85 -9.95
N GLY A 61 -6.02 -5.22 -9.22
CA GLY A 61 -5.95 -3.77 -9.08
C GLY A 61 -7.11 -3.12 -8.28
N PRO A 62 -6.95 -1.85 -7.89
CA PRO A 62 -8.01 -1.07 -7.26
C PRO A 62 -9.15 -0.80 -8.25
N SER A 63 -10.40 -0.85 -7.77
CA SER A 63 -11.58 -0.53 -8.58
C SER A 63 -12.14 0.85 -8.26
N LYS A 64 -12.68 1.52 -9.27
CA LYS A 64 -13.46 2.76 -9.12
C LYS A 64 -14.94 2.49 -8.83
N ASN A 65 -15.38 1.23 -8.95
CA ASN A 65 -16.76 0.81 -8.70
C ASN A 65 -16.93 0.36 -7.25
N SER A 66 -17.90 0.93 -6.53
CA SER A 66 -18.19 0.60 -5.12
C SER A 66 -18.79 -0.78 -4.91
N LYS A 67 -19.27 -1.44 -5.97
CA LYS A 67 -19.76 -2.83 -5.91
C LYS A 67 -18.62 -3.85 -5.94
N ASP A 68 -17.43 -3.46 -6.39
CA ASP A 68 -16.29 -4.36 -6.49
C ASP A 68 -15.58 -4.51 -5.14
N LYS A 69 -15.38 -5.77 -4.71
CA LYS A 69 -14.53 -6.12 -3.58
C LYS A 69 -13.22 -6.71 -4.10
N ARG A 70 -12.11 -5.98 -3.97
CA ARG A 70 -10.79 -6.40 -4.48
C ARG A 70 -9.99 -7.03 -3.35
N LEU A 71 -9.52 -8.26 -3.53
CA LEU A 71 -8.56 -8.87 -2.60
C LEU A 71 -7.29 -8.02 -2.54
N ALA A 72 -6.85 -7.68 -1.34
CA ALA A 72 -5.64 -6.94 -1.04
C ALA A 72 -4.84 -7.73 0.01
N VAL A 73 -3.72 -8.30 -0.37
CA VAL A 73 -2.89 -9.12 0.51
C VAL A 73 -1.80 -8.25 1.10
N MET A 74 -1.79 -8.08 2.42
CA MET A 74 -0.80 -7.27 3.12
C MET A 74 0.61 -7.85 2.92
N THR A 75 1.56 -7.00 2.55
CA THR A 75 2.97 -7.33 2.34
C THR A 75 3.85 -6.59 3.33
N GLU A 76 5.16 -6.75 3.20
CA GLU A 76 6.16 -6.05 4.02
C GLU A 76 6.03 -4.52 3.92
N ASP A 77 6.47 -3.82 4.96
CA ASP A 77 6.66 -2.37 4.93
C ASP A 77 7.75 -1.99 3.93
N HIS A 78 7.53 -0.96 3.12
CA HIS A 78 8.52 -0.45 2.17
C HIS A 78 9.06 0.93 2.61
N PRO A 79 10.30 1.31 2.23
CA PRO A 79 10.79 2.65 2.50
C PRO A 79 10.01 3.69 1.69
N LEU A 80 9.89 4.93 2.19
CA LEU A 80 9.19 6.01 1.48
C LEU A 80 9.75 6.27 0.07
N GLU A 81 11.07 6.13 -0.09
CA GLU A 81 11.76 6.25 -1.37
C GLU A 81 11.23 5.26 -2.42
N TYR A 82 10.74 4.09 -1.97
CA TYR A 82 10.15 3.08 -2.85
C TYR A 82 8.90 3.58 -3.56
N GLY A 83 8.19 4.55 -2.97
CA GLY A 83 6.99 5.12 -3.58
C GLY A 83 7.28 5.91 -4.87
N LYS A 84 8.55 6.19 -5.16
CA LYS A 84 9.01 6.83 -6.40
C LYS A 84 9.73 5.85 -7.33
N PHE A 85 9.87 4.59 -6.94
CA PHE A 85 10.59 3.60 -7.72
C PHE A 85 9.79 3.16 -8.95
N GLU A 86 10.44 3.23 -10.10
CA GLU A 86 10.05 2.61 -11.37
C GLU A 86 11.28 1.95 -11.97
N GLY A 87 11.13 0.74 -12.48
CA GLY A 87 12.27 -0.02 -12.98
C GLY A 87 11.97 -1.50 -13.13
N GLU A 88 13.02 -2.28 -13.34
CA GLU A 88 12.93 -3.73 -13.44
C GLU A 88 13.74 -4.36 -12.30
N ILE A 89 13.06 -5.18 -11.51
CA ILE A 89 13.70 -5.97 -10.45
C ILE A 89 14.26 -7.22 -11.13
N PRO A 90 15.58 -7.50 -11.04
CA PRO A 90 16.21 -8.59 -11.76
C PRO A 90 15.59 -9.96 -11.46
N LYS A 91 15.64 -10.85 -12.46
CA LYS A 91 15.20 -12.24 -12.28
C LYS A 91 16.02 -12.92 -11.17
N GLY A 92 15.33 -13.66 -10.30
CA GLY A 92 15.95 -14.33 -9.14
C GLY A 92 15.86 -13.52 -7.85
N GLU A 93 15.64 -12.20 -7.94
CA GLU A 93 15.39 -11.36 -6.78
C GLU A 93 13.93 -11.46 -6.29
N TYR A 94 13.70 -11.19 -5.01
CA TYR A 94 12.35 -11.21 -4.45
C TYR A 94 11.52 -10.07 -5.04
N GLY A 95 10.43 -10.41 -5.74
CA GLY A 95 9.65 -9.43 -6.49
C GLY A 95 10.21 -9.12 -7.88
N ALA A 96 10.98 -10.05 -8.48
CA ALA A 96 11.43 -9.93 -9.86
C ALA A 96 10.28 -9.57 -10.82
N GLY A 97 10.51 -8.58 -11.68
CA GLY A 97 9.52 -8.06 -12.61
C GLY A 97 9.61 -6.57 -12.85
N LYS A 98 8.80 -6.06 -13.78
CA LYS A 98 8.73 -4.64 -14.09
C LYS A 98 7.77 -3.92 -13.15
N VAL A 99 8.23 -2.84 -12.54
CA VAL A 99 7.47 -1.98 -11.64
C VAL A 99 7.30 -0.62 -12.30
N LYS A 100 6.05 -0.15 -12.40
CA LYS A 100 5.70 1.19 -12.88
C LYS A 100 4.71 1.86 -11.95
N ILE A 101 4.80 3.18 -11.76
CA ILE A 101 3.81 3.94 -11.00
C ILE A 101 2.54 4.01 -11.85
N TRP A 102 1.48 3.38 -11.35
CA TRP A 102 0.17 3.41 -11.99
C TRP A 102 -0.64 4.62 -11.54
N ASP A 103 -0.59 4.98 -10.26
CA ASP A 103 -1.17 6.19 -9.70
C ASP A 103 -0.41 6.63 -8.44
N SER A 104 -0.49 7.92 -8.12
CA SER A 104 0.09 8.47 -6.89
C SER A 104 -0.61 9.77 -6.51
N GLY A 105 -0.52 10.13 -5.23
CA GLY A 105 -1.11 11.36 -4.70
C GLY A 105 -1.01 11.42 -3.18
N THR A 106 -1.87 12.23 -2.57
CA THR A 106 -2.04 12.29 -1.11
C THR A 106 -3.31 11.58 -0.67
N TYR A 107 -3.41 11.30 0.62
CA TYR A 107 -4.65 10.83 1.22
C TYR A 107 -4.97 11.51 2.54
N GLU A 108 -6.25 11.55 2.88
CA GLU A 108 -6.76 11.95 4.20
C GLU A 108 -7.21 10.70 4.95
N ASN A 109 -6.86 10.58 6.24
CA ASN A 109 -7.35 9.50 7.09
C ASN A 109 -8.79 9.80 7.53
N LEU A 110 -9.72 8.91 7.20
CA LEU A 110 -11.13 8.98 7.59
C LEU A 110 -11.47 8.01 8.72
N SER A 111 -10.53 7.18 9.17
CA SER A 111 -10.77 6.11 10.13
C SER A 111 -11.21 6.68 11.48
N LYS A 112 -12.32 6.17 12.01
CA LYS A 112 -12.89 6.56 13.30
C LYS A 112 -12.91 5.38 14.26
N LYS A 113 -12.84 5.68 15.55
CA LYS A 113 -13.16 4.75 16.64
C LYS A 113 -14.67 4.55 16.74
N LYS A 114 -15.08 3.51 17.47
CA LYS A 114 -16.52 3.22 17.74
C LYS A 114 -17.25 4.38 18.42
N ASP A 115 -16.53 5.20 19.19
CA ASP A 115 -17.06 6.40 19.85
C ASP A 115 -17.05 7.66 18.97
N GLY A 116 -16.76 7.53 17.66
CA GLY A 116 -16.74 8.61 16.68
C GLY A 116 -15.49 9.48 16.67
N LYS A 117 -14.53 9.24 17.57
CA LYS A 117 -13.25 9.98 17.61
C LYS A 117 -12.29 9.54 16.51
N ASP A 118 -11.38 10.42 16.14
CA ASP A 118 -10.33 10.09 15.18
C ASP A 118 -9.46 8.92 15.64
N MET A 119 -9.18 8.00 14.72
CA MET A 119 -8.28 6.88 14.92
C MET A 119 -6.99 7.09 14.14
N SER A 120 -5.84 6.83 14.75
CA SER A 120 -4.56 6.87 14.01
C SER A 120 -4.52 5.77 12.93
N MET A 121 -3.74 5.98 11.87
CA MET A 121 -3.57 4.98 10.81
C MET A 121 -3.01 3.65 11.33
N GLU A 122 -2.10 3.69 12.29
CA GLU A 122 -1.53 2.49 12.93
C GLU A 122 -2.59 1.70 13.68
N SER A 123 -3.46 2.41 14.42
CA SER A 123 -4.56 1.80 15.16
C SER A 123 -5.59 1.20 14.19
N ALA A 124 -5.95 1.92 13.13
CA ALA A 124 -6.86 1.47 12.09
C ALA A 124 -6.36 0.17 11.40
N ILE A 125 -5.08 0.12 11.03
CA ILE A 125 -4.45 -1.08 10.47
C ILE A 125 -4.44 -2.23 11.50
N LYS A 126 -4.18 -1.94 12.77
CA LYS A 126 -4.16 -2.95 13.84
C LYS A 126 -5.56 -3.54 14.06
N GLU A 127 -6.59 -2.71 14.14
CA GLU A 127 -8.00 -3.13 14.30
C GLU A 127 -8.51 -3.88 13.07
N GLY A 128 -7.97 -3.60 11.89
CA GLY A 128 -8.30 -4.31 10.66
C GLY A 128 -9.27 -3.55 9.76
N GLU A 129 -9.41 -2.26 9.96
CA GLU A 129 -10.31 -1.41 9.18
C GLU A 129 -9.68 -0.05 9.01
N VAL A 130 -9.46 0.34 7.76
CA VAL A 130 -8.82 1.61 7.39
C VAL A 130 -9.71 2.29 6.37
N GLU A 131 -10.10 3.53 6.64
CA GLU A 131 -10.82 4.37 5.69
C GLU A 131 -9.96 5.58 5.33
N VAL A 132 -9.83 5.83 4.03
CA VAL A 132 -9.03 6.94 3.50
C VAL A 132 -9.73 7.62 2.34
N LYS A 133 -9.54 8.93 2.21
CA LYS A 133 -9.91 9.69 1.01
C LYS A 133 -8.68 9.87 0.15
N LEU A 134 -8.68 9.26 -1.03
CA LEU A 134 -7.56 9.36 -1.97
C LEU A 134 -7.71 10.60 -2.87
N SER A 135 -6.57 11.26 -3.11
CA SER A 135 -6.42 12.42 -3.98
C SER A 135 -5.33 12.17 -5.02
N GLY A 136 -5.54 11.21 -5.93
CA GLY A 136 -4.63 10.91 -7.04
C GLY A 136 -5.16 11.33 -8.41
N LYS A 137 -4.43 10.94 -9.45
CA LYS A 137 -4.83 11.18 -10.84
C LYS A 137 -5.95 10.23 -11.25
N LYS A 138 -5.85 8.95 -10.87
CA LYS A 138 -6.82 7.91 -11.25
C LYS A 138 -7.80 7.57 -10.14
N LEU A 139 -7.32 7.40 -8.91
CA LEU A 139 -8.11 7.09 -7.73
C LEU A 139 -8.45 8.37 -6.97
N LYS A 140 -9.75 8.62 -6.81
CA LYS A 140 -10.27 9.78 -6.08
C LYS A 140 -11.42 9.38 -5.14
N GLY A 141 -11.53 10.06 -4.00
CA GLY A 141 -12.61 9.88 -3.02
C GLY A 141 -12.35 8.76 -2.00
N GLY A 142 -13.38 8.38 -1.24
CA GLY A 142 -13.26 7.41 -0.15
C GLY A 142 -13.00 5.97 -0.61
N TYR A 143 -12.07 5.29 0.06
CA TYR A 143 -11.74 3.87 -0.05
C TYR A 143 -11.59 3.26 1.34
N ALA A 144 -12.01 2.00 1.47
CA ALA A 144 -11.86 1.21 2.69
C ALA A 144 -10.98 -0.02 2.44
N LEU A 145 -10.11 -0.32 3.39
CA LEU A 145 -9.38 -1.58 3.52
C LEU A 145 -9.93 -2.31 4.74
N VAL A 146 -10.55 -3.47 4.53
CA VAL A 146 -11.15 -4.27 5.60
C VAL A 146 -10.49 -5.64 5.67
N ARG A 147 -9.88 -5.96 6.82
CA ARG A 147 -9.22 -7.25 7.05
C ARG A 147 -10.25 -8.35 7.19
N THR A 148 -10.10 -9.39 6.39
CA THR A 148 -10.97 -10.57 6.44
C THR A 148 -10.43 -11.58 7.44
N LYS A 149 -11.33 -12.39 8.01
CA LYS A 149 -10.97 -13.53 8.87
C LYS A 149 -10.87 -14.84 8.08
N PHE A 150 -10.91 -14.79 6.74
CA PHE A 150 -10.96 -15.97 5.89
C PHE A 150 -9.73 -16.85 6.11
N ARG A 151 -9.93 -18.11 6.48
CA ARG A 151 -8.90 -19.13 6.78
C ARG A 151 -7.88 -18.73 7.87
N GLY A 152 -8.24 -17.83 8.78
CA GLY A 152 -7.35 -17.42 9.88
C GLY A 152 -6.15 -16.58 9.46
N GLU A 153 -6.04 -16.22 8.17
CA GLU A 153 -4.90 -15.48 7.64
C GLU A 153 -5.06 -13.97 7.86
N LYS A 154 -4.35 -13.42 8.86
CA LYS A 154 -4.36 -11.97 9.21
C LYS A 154 -3.85 -11.04 8.09
N LYS A 155 -3.34 -11.59 6.98
CA LYS A 155 -2.80 -10.84 5.82
C LYS A 155 -3.84 -10.52 4.76
N ASN A 156 -5.03 -11.11 4.77
CA ASN A 156 -6.00 -10.94 3.69
C ASN A 156 -6.99 -9.80 3.99
N TRP A 157 -7.02 -8.80 3.12
CA TRP A 157 -7.89 -7.63 3.20
C TRP A 157 -8.76 -7.51 1.95
N LEU A 158 -9.81 -6.70 2.04
CA LEU A 158 -10.61 -6.22 0.91
C LEU A 158 -10.38 -4.73 0.74
N LEU A 159 -10.02 -4.33 -0.47
CA LEU A 159 -10.01 -2.94 -0.91
C LEU A 159 -11.33 -2.64 -1.64
N ILE A 160 -12.07 -1.66 -1.14
CA ILE A 160 -13.43 -1.32 -1.57
C ILE A 160 -13.53 0.19 -1.79
N LYS A 161 -14.10 0.61 -2.92
CA LYS A 161 -14.47 2.01 -3.13
C LYS A 161 -15.70 2.34 -2.29
N MET A 162 -15.61 3.34 -1.42
CA MET A 162 -16.77 3.80 -0.64
C MET A 162 -17.80 4.47 -1.54
N LYS A 163 -19.09 4.28 -1.25
CA LYS A 163 -20.15 5.04 -1.93
C LYS A 163 -19.98 6.53 -1.58
N LYS A 164 -20.30 7.40 -2.55
CA LYS A 164 -20.46 8.82 -2.27
C LYS A 164 -21.71 9.03 -1.43
#